data_AF-A0A6J8EZV8-F1
#
_entry.id   AF-A0A6J8EZV8-F1
#
_cell.length_a   1.000
_cell.length_b   1.000
_cell.length_c   1.000
_cell.angle_alpha   90.00
_cell.angle_beta   90.00
_cell.angle_gamma   90.00
#
_symmetry.space_group_name_H-M   'P 1'
#
loop_
_entity.id
_entity.type
_entity.pdbx_description
1 polymer ?
#
loop_
_entity_poly.entity_id
_entity_poly.type
_entity_poly.pdbx_seq_one_letter_code
_entity_poly.pdbx_strand_id
1 'polypeptide(L)'
;MVNLTSQTSKFVAHFEDVSVKLSNLLIDQMNLSSSVNKYLEELKIGIHEMVKGNLSPFLISPNILKSTLKHVQLILNEKFKGFYLLNTDPAYYYSSSQLLYARNHSTLYVTLKFPISTFSSPLALYRVNSFPVPINSSSNHGIKIMDLPEYFTVTNNNQYYNHISYSRISSCTGKSTLYCSYSLPLVSTVSTSCISSLYFNSKQDVHEHCDFRFLMNVIKPSVEEIYDNTLLVYKMNTLAFECPNKHKIVKGCNFCFIQIPCMCSLSTDSLYIPKKIEKMYKL
;
A
#
# COMPACT_ATOMS: atom_id res chain seq x y z
N MET A 1 31.00 0.69 85.15
CA MET A 1 31.03 -0.12 83.91
C MET A 1 30.10 0.54 82.91
N VAL A 2 30.66 1.24 81.92
CA VAL A 2 29.88 1.74 80.78
C VAL A 2 29.47 0.52 79.96
N ASN A 3 28.17 0.41 79.66
CA ASN A 3 27.58 -0.76 79.00
C ASN A 3 28.01 -0.78 77.52
N LEU A 4 29.21 -1.31 77.26
CA LEU A 4 29.89 -1.33 75.95
C LEU A 4 28.99 -1.86 74.82
N THR A 5 28.11 -2.81 75.14
CA THR A 5 27.15 -3.44 74.23
C THR A 5 26.05 -2.48 73.73
N SER A 6 25.68 -1.47 74.52
CA SER A 6 24.70 -0.44 74.14
C SER A 6 25.30 0.61 73.19
N GLN A 7 26.58 0.93 73.37
CA GLN A 7 27.29 1.84 72.47
C GLN A 7 27.64 1.17 71.14
N THR A 8 28.03 -0.11 71.16
CA THR A 8 28.30 -0.85 69.92
C THR A 8 27.02 -1.10 69.11
N SER A 9 25.88 -1.40 69.74
CA SER A 9 24.61 -1.58 69.01
C SER A 9 24.11 -0.29 68.34
N LYS A 10 24.24 0.86 69.00
CA LYS A 10 23.91 2.18 68.40
C LYS A 10 24.83 2.52 67.23
N PHE A 11 26.12 2.21 67.35
CA PHE A 11 27.07 2.41 66.27
C PHE A 11 26.76 1.52 65.06
N VAL A 12 26.45 0.24 65.29
CA VAL A 12 26.04 -0.70 64.24
C VAL A 12 24.75 -0.22 63.55
N ALA A 13 23.72 0.15 64.30
CA ALA A 13 22.46 0.64 63.73
C ALA A 13 22.65 1.95 62.93
N HIS A 14 23.51 2.86 63.40
CA HIS A 14 23.83 4.07 62.66
C HIS A 14 24.62 3.78 61.38
N PHE A 15 25.57 2.84 61.43
CA PHE A 15 26.33 2.41 60.26
C PHE A 15 25.43 1.73 59.22
N GLU A 16 24.48 0.91 59.65
CA GLU A 16 23.46 0.31 58.79
C GLU A 16 22.59 1.37 58.10
N ASP A 17 22.08 2.37 58.84
CA ASP A 17 21.30 3.48 58.28
C ASP A 17 22.08 4.29 57.24
N VAL A 18 23.36 4.59 57.53
CA VAL A 18 24.25 5.30 56.59
C VAL A 18 24.53 4.46 55.34
N SER A 19 24.77 3.15 55.50
CA SER A 19 25.00 2.23 54.39
C SER A 19 23.79 2.11 53.47
N VAL A 20 22.58 2.04 54.04
CA VAL A 20 21.32 2.02 53.29
C VAL A 20 21.13 3.33 52.51
N LYS A 21 21.34 4.49 53.15
CA LYS A 21 21.24 5.80 52.48
C LYS A 21 22.23 5.95 51.34
N LEU A 22 23.49 5.55 51.54
CA LEU A 22 24.51 5.60 50.49
C LEU A 22 24.17 4.67 49.32
N SER A 23 23.67 3.47 49.63
CA SER A 23 23.22 2.50 48.60
C SER A 23 22.08 3.07 47.77
N ASN A 24 21.09 3.71 48.39
CA ASN A 24 19.99 4.36 47.68
C ASN A 24 20.49 5.49 46.77
N LEU A 25 21.38 6.36 47.26
CA LEU A 25 21.97 7.43 46.45
C LEU A 25 22.74 6.88 45.23
N LEU A 26 23.47 5.78 45.40
CA LEU A 26 24.19 5.13 44.29
C LEU A 26 23.23 4.52 43.28
N ILE A 27 22.14 3.89 43.73
CA ILE A 27 21.09 3.34 42.86
C ILE A 27 20.43 4.47 42.05
N ASP A 28 20.08 5.58 42.71
CA ASP A 28 19.47 6.74 42.06
C ASP A 28 20.41 7.34 40.99
N GLN A 29 21.69 7.49 41.31
CA GLN A 29 22.70 7.96 40.36
C GLN A 29 22.89 7.00 39.17
N MET A 30 22.87 5.69 39.42
CA MET A 30 22.92 4.68 38.36
C MET A 30 21.69 4.74 37.46
N ASN A 31 20.50 4.91 38.02
CA ASN A 31 19.25 5.04 37.27
C ASN A 31 19.23 6.30 36.40
N LEU A 32 19.71 7.42 36.94
CA LEU A 32 19.85 8.68 36.19
C LEU A 32 20.85 8.53 35.04
N SER A 33 22.04 7.96 35.29
CA SER A 33 23.05 7.72 34.25
C SER A 33 22.53 6.80 33.15
N SER A 34 21.85 5.71 33.53
CA SER A 34 21.22 4.78 32.59
C SER A 34 20.16 5.47 31.73
N SER A 35 19.32 6.31 32.34
CA SER A 35 18.29 7.07 31.63
C SER A 35 18.87 8.07 30.63
N VAL A 36 19.94 8.77 31.01
CA VAL A 36 20.65 9.70 30.11
C VAL A 36 21.30 8.95 28.94
N ASN A 37 21.99 7.84 29.21
CA ASN A 37 22.61 7.02 28.17
C ASN A 37 21.57 6.48 27.18
N LYS A 38 20.41 6.01 27.70
CA LYS A 38 19.30 5.57 26.87
C LYS A 38 18.79 6.69 25.97
N TYR A 39 18.58 7.89 26.53
CA TYR A 39 18.13 9.05 25.76
C TYR A 39 19.13 9.44 24.66
N LEU A 40 20.43 9.41 24.96
CA LEU A 40 21.48 9.72 23.98
C LEU A 40 21.54 8.70 22.84
N GLU A 41 21.37 7.41 23.14
CA GLU A 41 21.31 6.37 22.10
C GLU A 41 20.04 6.50 21.25
N GLU A 42 18.87 6.74 21.87
CA GLU A 42 17.62 7.00 21.14
C GLU A 42 17.73 8.24 20.23
N LEU A 43 18.34 9.32 20.72
CA LEU A 43 18.61 10.53 19.94
C LEU A 43 19.56 10.26 18.77
N LYS A 44 20.64 9.50 19.02
CA LYS A 44 21.62 9.12 18.00
C LYS A 44 21.00 8.27 16.90
N ILE A 45 20.19 7.26 17.26
CA ILE A 45 19.42 6.45 16.30
C ILE A 45 18.46 7.35 15.53
N GLY A 46 17.79 8.25 16.23
CA GLY A 46 16.88 9.22 15.64
C GLY A 46 17.51 10.09 14.57
N ILE A 47 18.68 10.67 14.88
CA ILE A 47 19.45 11.49 13.94
C ILE A 47 19.96 10.64 12.77
N HIS A 48 20.41 9.42 13.03
CA HIS A 48 20.90 8.54 11.97
C HIS A 48 19.81 8.19 10.94
N GLU A 49 18.60 7.89 11.39
CA GLU A 49 17.45 7.68 10.49
C GLU A 49 17.08 8.96 9.72
N MET A 50 17.13 10.11 10.38
CA MET A 50 16.86 11.41 9.77
C MET A 50 17.85 11.76 8.64
N VAL A 51 19.14 11.44 8.82
CA VAL A 51 20.17 11.61 7.79
C VAL A 51 19.91 10.71 6.58
N LYS A 52 19.28 9.54 6.76
CA LYS A 52 18.82 8.69 5.66
C LYS A 52 17.55 9.21 4.98
N GLY A 53 16.97 10.30 5.48
CA GLY A 53 15.71 10.87 5.00
C GLY A 53 14.46 10.29 5.66
N ASN A 54 14.60 9.44 6.69
CA ASN A 54 13.48 8.83 7.38
C ASN A 54 13.15 9.56 8.68
N LEU A 55 11.86 9.67 9.00
CA LEU A 55 11.45 10.12 10.32
C LEU A 55 11.66 9.00 11.34
N SER A 56 12.21 9.33 12.52
CA SER A 56 12.35 8.37 13.62
C SER A 56 11.29 8.58 14.71
N PRO A 57 10.67 7.49 15.23
CA PRO A 57 9.77 7.57 16.37
C PRO A 57 10.47 8.03 17.66
N PHE A 58 11.81 7.95 17.73
CA PHE A 58 12.59 8.45 18.85
C PHE A 58 12.75 9.98 18.84
N LEU A 59 12.69 10.62 17.67
CA LEU A 59 12.72 12.09 17.56
C LEU A 59 11.32 12.69 17.69
N ILE A 60 10.34 12.08 17.02
CA ILE A 60 8.95 12.51 17.06
C ILE A 60 8.12 11.29 17.38
N SER A 61 7.54 11.24 18.58
CA SER A 61 6.75 10.10 19.01
C SER A 61 5.44 9.97 18.21
N PRO A 62 4.87 8.75 18.10
CA PRO A 62 3.62 8.52 17.37
C PRO A 62 2.45 9.36 17.90
N ASN A 63 2.45 9.65 19.21
CA ASN A 63 1.44 10.49 19.85
C ASN A 63 1.51 11.95 19.40
N ILE A 64 2.73 12.51 19.31
CA ILE A 64 2.95 13.86 18.81
C ILE A 64 2.48 13.94 17.36
N LEU A 65 2.92 13.00 16.51
CA LEU A 65 2.56 12.99 15.10
C LEU A 65 1.05 12.84 14.90
N LYS A 66 0.38 11.97 15.65
CA LYS A 66 -1.08 11.82 15.63
C LYS A 66 -1.80 13.11 16.03
N SER A 67 -1.30 13.82 17.06
CA SER A 67 -1.83 15.13 17.46
C SER A 67 -1.62 16.18 16.36
N THR A 68 -0.44 16.23 15.75
CA THR A 68 -0.12 17.13 14.64
C THR A 68 -1.04 16.88 13.44
N LEU A 69 -1.25 15.63 13.04
CA LEU A 69 -2.15 15.27 11.94
C LEU A 69 -3.58 15.74 12.19
N LYS A 70 -4.10 15.56 13.42
CA LYS A 70 -5.41 16.09 13.81
C LYS A 70 -5.46 17.61 13.71
N HIS A 71 -4.42 18.29 14.21
CA HIS A 71 -4.35 19.74 14.17
C HIS A 71 -4.28 20.28 12.73
N VAL A 72 -3.49 19.65 11.85
CA VAL A 72 -3.44 20.00 10.43
C VAL A 72 -4.81 19.81 9.78
N GLN A 73 -5.53 18.72 10.06
CA GLN A 73 -6.88 18.52 9.53
C GLN A 73 -7.86 19.59 10.04
N LEU A 74 -7.74 20.05 11.28
CA LEU A 74 -8.55 21.16 11.80
C LEU A 74 -8.29 22.45 11.03
N ILE A 75 -7.02 22.81 10.80
CA ILE A 75 -6.64 23.97 9.98
C ILE A 75 -7.22 23.87 8.57
N LEU A 76 -7.15 22.69 7.95
CA LEU A 76 -7.74 22.46 6.62
C LEU A 76 -9.25 22.68 6.64
N ASN A 77 -9.96 22.12 7.64
CA ASN A 77 -11.41 22.28 7.74
C ASN A 77 -11.85 23.74 7.93
N GLU A 78 -11.09 24.52 8.70
CA GLU A 78 -11.40 25.91 9.01
C GLU A 78 -11.05 26.87 7.86
N LYS A 79 -9.85 26.73 7.28
CA LYS A 79 -9.29 27.69 6.32
C LYS A 79 -9.38 27.25 4.86
N PHE A 80 -9.39 25.95 4.61
CA PHE A 80 -9.29 25.34 3.27
C PHE A 80 -10.40 24.30 3.07
N LYS A 81 -11.66 24.75 3.10
CA LYS A 81 -12.81 23.87 2.92
C LYS A 81 -12.68 23.04 1.64
N GLY A 82 -12.91 21.73 1.76
CA GLY A 82 -12.79 20.78 0.65
C GLY A 82 -11.39 20.19 0.46
N PHE A 83 -10.42 20.52 1.33
CA PHE A 83 -9.11 19.87 1.35
C PHE A 83 -8.97 18.90 2.53
N TYR A 84 -8.30 17.78 2.28
CA TYR A 84 -8.18 16.66 3.21
C TYR A 84 -6.74 16.13 3.23
N LEU A 85 -6.31 15.64 4.40
CA LEU A 85 -5.09 14.84 4.48
C LEU A 85 -5.30 13.50 3.80
N LEU A 86 -4.37 13.11 2.92
CA LEU A 86 -4.43 11.82 2.22
C LEU A 86 -4.11 10.64 3.15
N ASN A 87 -3.31 10.85 4.20
CA ASN A 87 -2.97 9.81 5.15
C ASN A 87 -2.99 10.34 6.58
N THR A 88 -3.75 9.67 7.45
CA THR A 88 -3.92 10.01 8.87
C THR A 88 -3.24 9.01 9.81
N ASP A 89 -2.63 7.94 9.28
CA ASP A 89 -1.86 6.96 10.04
C ASP A 89 -0.42 7.44 10.25
N PRO A 90 0.03 7.61 11.52
CA PRO A 90 1.43 7.93 11.82
C PRO A 90 2.45 6.97 11.17
N ALA A 91 2.14 5.68 11.02
CA ALA A 91 3.06 4.68 10.47
C ALA A 91 3.50 4.99 9.03
N TYR A 92 2.63 5.62 8.25
CA TYR A 92 2.95 6.08 6.90
C TYR A 92 4.13 7.08 6.89
N TYR A 93 4.14 8.01 7.84
CA TYR A 93 5.16 9.06 7.87
C TYR A 93 6.52 8.56 8.38
N TYR A 94 6.57 7.46 9.13
CA TYR A 94 7.84 6.85 9.50
C TYR A 94 8.47 6.03 8.36
N SER A 95 7.66 5.55 7.41
CA SER A 95 8.12 4.67 6.32
C SER A 95 8.31 5.37 4.98
N SER A 96 7.53 6.40 4.69
CA SER A 96 7.40 6.98 3.34
C SER A 96 7.37 8.52 3.32
N SER A 97 7.78 9.19 4.40
CA SER A 97 7.72 10.65 4.45
C SER A 97 8.83 11.33 3.63
N GLN A 98 8.49 12.50 3.10
CA GLN A 98 9.49 13.45 2.63
C GLN A 98 9.83 14.40 3.78
N LEU A 99 11.05 14.28 4.28
CA LEU A 99 11.54 15.02 5.43
C LEU A 99 12.64 16.00 5.01
N LEU A 100 12.52 17.24 5.48
CA LEU A 100 13.60 18.22 5.43
C LEU A 100 14.00 18.51 6.87
N TYR A 101 15.29 18.68 7.11
CA TYR A 101 15.79 19.04 8.43
C TYR A 101 16.89 20.09 8.34
N ALA A 102 16.98 20.92 9.36
CA ALA A 102 18.04 21.92 9.51
C ALA A 102 18.40 22.04 10.99
N ARG A 103 19.65 22.33 11.28
CA ARG A 103 20.11 22.60 12.64
C ARG A 103 20.59 24.03 12.74
N ASN A 104 20.14 24.74 13.76
CA ASN A 104 20.67 26.04 14.14
C ASN A 104 21.06 25.99 15.62
N HIS A 105 22.37 26.07 15.92
CA HIS A 105 22.91 25.95 17.27
C HIS A 105 22.42 24.68 18.00
N SER A 106 21.63 24.83 19.07
CA SER A 106 21.06 23.75 19.86
C SER A 106 19.67 23.29 19.39
N THR A 107 19.13 23.89 18.33
CA THR A 107 17.77 23.62 17.86
C THR A 107 17.80 22.83 16.55
N LEU A 108 17.08 21.71 16.56
CA LEU A 108 16.80 20.91 15.37
C LEU A 108 15.42 21.28 14.83
N TYR A 109 15.38 21.72 13.59
CA TYR A 109 14.15 21.97 12.84
C TYR A 109 13.88 20.77 11.95
N VAL A 110 12.67 20.22 12.07
CA VAL A 110 12.19 19.11 11.24
C VAL A 110 10.94 19.60 10.52
N THR A 111 10.98 19.57 9.20
CA THR A 111 9.86 19.92 8.32
C THR A 111 9.37 18.65 7.64
N LEU A 112 8.14 18.27 7.99
CA LEU A 112 7.44 17.13 7.43
C LEU A 112 6.44 17.60 6.39
N LYS A 113 6.46 17.01 5.19
CA LYS A 113 5.45 17.28 4.18
C LYS A 113 4.21 16.40 4.38
N PHE A 114 3.06 17.03 4.53
CA PHE A 114 1.77 16.35 4.62
C PHE A 114 1.06 16.38 3.26
N PRO A 115 0.79 15.22 2.63
CA PRO A 115 0.10 15.18 1.35
C PRO A 115 -1.38 15.56 1.54
N ILE A 116 -1.81 16.59 0.81
CA ILE A 116 -3.17 17.15 0.87
C ILE A 116 -3.85 16.91 -0.48
N SER A 117 -5.15 16.65 -0.47
CA SER A 117 -5.97 16.44 -1.67
C SER A 117 -7.31 17.16 -1.55
N THR A 118 -7.92 17.48 -2.69
CA THR A 118 -9.31 17.96 -2.78
C THR A 118 -10.34 16.83 -2.61
N PHE A 119 -9.87 15.59 -2.57
CA PHE A 119 -10.68 14.41 -2.32
C PHE A 119 -10.28 13.79 -0.99
N SER A 120 -11.29 13.38 -0.21
CA SER A 120 -11.09 12.68 1.07
C SER A 120 -10.51 11.27 0.92
N SER A 121 -10.36 10.79 -0.31
CA SER A 121 -9.81 9.47 -0.59
C SER A 121 -9.08 9.45 -1.94
N PRO A 122 -8.08 8.58 -2.13
CA PRO A 122 -7.46 8.34 -3.43
C PRO A 122 -8.49 7.89 -4.47
N LEU A 123 -8.24 8.20 -5.74
CA LEU A 123 -9.03 7.70 -6.85
C LEU A 123 -8.74 6.21 -7.06
N ALA A 124 -9.76 5.44 -7.41
CA ALA A 124 -9.59 4.06 -7.82
C ALA A 124 -8.97 4.03 -9.22
N LEU A 125 -7.87 3.29 -9.39
CA LEU A 125 -7.16 3.12 -10.65
C LEU A 125 -7.32 1.68 -11.13
N TYR A 126 -7.82 1.51 -12.34
CA TYR A 126 -8.01 0.24 -13.01
C TYR A 126 -7.12 0.17 -14.25
N ARG A 127 -6.44 -0.96 -14.44
CA ARG A 127 -5.83 -1.31 -15.72
C ARG A 127 -6.90 -1.95 -16.59
N VAL A 128 -7.07 -1.44 -17.80
CA VAL A 128 -8.06 -1.93 -18.74
C VAL A 128 -7.37 -2.94 -19.67
N ASN A 129 -7.86 -4.17 -19.67
CA ASN A 129 -7.42 -5.21 -20.59
C ASN A 129 -8.60 -5.63 -21.46
N SER A 130 -8.38 -5.73 -22.78
CA SER A 130 -9.42 -6.09 -23.74
C SER A 130 -9.01 -7.31 -24.53
N PHE A 131 -9.84 -8.35 -24.49
CA PHE A 131 -9.58 -9.65 -25.12
C PHE A 131 -10.68 -9.97 -26.13
N PRO A 132 -10.34 -10.60 -27.27
CA PRO A 132 -11.34 -10.97 -28.27
C PRO A 132 -12.23 -12.10 -27.75
N VAL A 133 -13.55 -11.96 -27.87
CA VAL A 133 -14.53 -12.98 -27.51
C VAL A 133 -14.87 -13.80 -28.77
N PRO A 134 -14.77 -15.13 -28.76
CA PRO A 134 -15.12 -15.95 -29.92
C PRO A 134 -16.61 -15.84 -30.24
N ILE A 135 -16.94 -15.78 -31.53
CA ILE A 135 -18.33 -15.64 -32.01
C ILE A 135 -19.12 -16.93 -31.77
N ASN A 136 -18.44 -18.06 -31.88
CA ASN A 136 -18.96 -19.38 -31.54
C ASN A 136 -17.79 -20.29 -31.15
N SER A 137 -18.11 -21.50 -30.71
CA SER A 137 -17.14 -22.46 -30.18
C SER A 137 -16.12 -22.98 -31.20
N SER A 138 -16.45 -23.00 -32.49
CA SER A 138 -15.60 -23.56 -33.55
C SER A 138 -14.81 -22.51 -34.33
N SER A 139 -15.28 -21.26 -34.35
CA SER A 139 -14.70 -20.16 -35.13
C SER A 139 -13.33 -19.73 -34.62
N ASN A 140 -12.45 -19.33 -35.53
CA ASN A 140 -11.19 -18.62 -35.21
C ASN A 140 -11.39 -17.09 -35.17
N HIS A 141 -12.60 -16.61 -35.47
CA HIS A 141 -12.97 -15.20 -35.47
C HIS A 141 -13.47 -14.77 -34.09
N GLY A 142 -13.23 -13.51 -33.74
CA GLY A 142 -13.66 -12.95 -32.47
C GLY A 142 -14.23 -11.55 -32.64
N ILE A 143 -14.95 -11.08 -31.62
CA ILE A 143 -15.38 -9.69 -31.50
C ILE A 143 -14.58 -9.06 -30.37
N LYS A 144 -14.09 -7.83 -30.60
CA LYS A 144 -13.34 -7.07 -29.59
C LYS A 144 -13.80 -5.63 -29.60
N ILE A 145 -13.79 -5.00 -28.42
CA ILE A 145 -13.99 -3.57 -28.29
C ILE A 145 -12.65 -2.87 -28.55
N MET A 146 -12.65 -1.92 -29.48
CA MET A 146 -11.49 -1.14 -29.88
C MET A 146 -11.38 0.16 -29.09
N ASP A 147 -10.21 0.80 -29.19
CA ASP A 147 -9.94 2.16 -28.68
C ASP A 147 -10.25 2.37 -27.19
N LEU A 148 -10.09 1.32 -26.38
CA LEU A 148 -10.15 1.42 -24.94
C LEU A 148 -8.85 2.04 -24.39
N PRO A 149 -8.93 2.91 -23.36
CA PRO A 149 -7.75 3.48 -22.73
C PRO A 149 -6.98 2.42 -21.96
N GLU A 150 -5.68 2.64 -21.70
CA GLU A 150 -4.86 1.70 -20.93
C GLU A 150 -5.24 1.67 -19.44
N TYR A 151 -5.54 2.82 -18.86
CA TYR A 151 -6.00 2.95 -17.49
C TYR A 151 -7.26 3.80 -17.38
N PHE A 152 -8.12 3.39 -16.46
CA PHE A 152 -9.35 4.09 -16.09
C PHE A 152 -9.27 4.47 -14.61
N THR A 153 -9.54 5.74 -14.31
CA THR A 153 -9.63 6.23 -12.93
C THR A 153 -11.02 6.76 -12.64
N VAL A 154 -11.49 6.56 -11.42
CA VAL A 154 -12.79 7.02 -10.96
C VAL A 154 -12.71 7.48 -9.50
N THR A 155 -13.48 8.51 -9.17
CA THR A 155 -13.60 8.97 -7.78
C THR A 155 -14.42 7.97 -6.96
N ASN A 156 -14.15 7.86 -5.66
CA ASN A 156 -14.85 6.89 -4.79
C ASN A 156 -16.37 7.10 -4.70
N ASN A 157 -16.84 8.32 -4.97
CA ASN A 157 -18.26 8.64 -5.03
C ASN A 157 -18.88 8.44 -6.43
N ASN A 158 -18.13 7.90 -7.39
CA ASN A 158 -18.57 7.62 -8.76
C ASN A 158 -19.14 8.85 -9.52
N GLN A 159 -18.72 10.07 -9.16
CA GLN A 159 -19.19 11.29 -9.81
C GLN A 159 -18.27 11.75 -10.95
N TYR A 160 -16.99 11.39 -10.88
CA TYR A 160 -16.02 11.80 -11.88
C TYR A 160 -15.07 10.67 -12.24
N TYR A 161 -14.56 10.72 -13.48
CA TYR A 161 -13.60 9.75 -14.00
C TYR A 161 -12.57 10.42 -14.91
N ASN A 162 -11.51 9.69 -15.23
CA ASN A 162 -10.57 10.07 -16.29
C ASN A 162 -9.82 8.86 -16.86
N HIS A 163 -9.20 9.03 -18.02
CA HIS A 163 -8.39 8.02 -18.70
C HIS A 163 -6.92 8.41 -18.60
N ILE A 164 -6.06 7.46 -18.25
CA ILE A 164 -4.63 7.73 -18.06
C ILE A 164 -3.82 6.79 -18.95
N SER A 165 -2.79 7.33 -19.61
CA SER A 165 -1.82 6.53 -20.35
C SER A 165 -0.81 5.88 -19.40
N TYR A 166 -0.20 4.79 -19.85
CA TYR A 166 0.90 4.16 -19.13
C TYR A 166 2.06 5.12 -18.86
N SER A 167 2.41 5.98 -19.83
CA SER A 167 3.49 6.96 -19.69
C SER A 167 3.25 7.94 -18.53
N ARG A 168 2.00 8.38 -18.32
CA ARG A 168 1.66 9.23 -17.17
C ARG A 168 1.70 8.46 -15.86
N ILE A 169 1.14 7.25 -15.80
CA ILE A 169 1.22 6.40 -14.60
C ILE A 169 2.67 6.09 -14.21
N SER A 170 3.54 5.86 -15.19
CA SER A 170 4.97 5.55 -14.96
C SER A 170 5.75 6.71 -14.32
N SER A 171 5.23 7.94 -14.40
CA SER A 171 5.81 9.12 -13.75
C SER A 171 5.37 9.30 -12.28
N CYS A 172 4.35 8.56 -11.84
CA CYS A 172 3.85 8.63 -10.48
C CYS A 172 4.71 7.79 -9.53
N THR A 173 4.78 8.21 -8.28
CA THR A 173 5.58 7.55 -7.23
C THR A 173 4.69 6.92 -6.17
N GLY A 174 5.12 5.81 -5.59
CA GLY A 174 4.37 5.10 -4.54
C GLY A 174 4.13 3.63 -4.89
N LYS A 175 3.67 2.85 -3.90
CA LYS A 175 3.38 1.41 -4.09
C LYS A 175 1.88 1.12 -4.03
N SER A 176 1.25 1.34 -2.88
CA SER A 176 -0.19 1.15 -2.68
C SER A 176 -1.01 2.32 -3.20
N THR A 177 -0.55 3.54 -2.90
CA THR A 177 -1.12 4.79 -3.39
C THR A 177 -0.11 5.48 -4.28
N LEU A 178 -0.52 5.83 -5.50
CA LEU A 178 0.30 6.57 -6.45
C LEU A 178 0.11 8.06 -6.25
N TYR A 179 1.22 8.78 -6.12
CA TYR A 179 1.30 10.22 -6.05
C TYR A 179 1.88 10.73 -7.37
N CYS A 180 1.09 11.52 -8.09
CA CYS A 180 1.45 12.07 -9.38
C CYS A 180 1.72 13.58 -9.23
N SER A 181 2.78 14.09 -9.86
CA SER A 181 3.15 15.52 -9.81
C SER A 181 2.34 16.41 -10.76
N TYR A 182 1.47 15.81 -11.57
CA TYR A 182 0.61 16.52 -12.52
C TYR A 182 -0.83 16.60 -12.03
N SER A 183 -1.54 17.65 -12.44
CA SER A 183 -2.97 17.76 -12.21
C SER A 183 -3.74 16.91 -13.23
N LEU A 184 -4.63 16.05 -12.72
CA LEU A 184 -5.50 15.22 -13.54
C LEU A 184 -6.85 15.92 -13.72
N PRO A 185 -7.22 16.37 -14.94
CA PRO A 185 -8.58 16.87 -15.18
C PRO A 185 -9.56 15.71 -15.02
N LEU A 186 -10.72 15.94 -14.41
CA LEU A 186 -11.74 14.91 -14.23
C LEU A 186 -12.98 15.25 -15.04
N VAL A 187 -13.60 14.23 -15.62
CA VAL A 187 -14.82 14.34 -16.42
C VAL A 187 -15.99 13.85 -15.58
N SER A 188 -17.13 14.53 -15.65
CA SER A 188 -18.35 14.10 -14.95
C SER A 188 -18.86 12.78 -15.54
N THR A 189 -19.37 11.88 -14.70
CA THR A 189 -19.99 10.62 -15.14
C THR A 189 -21.27 10.81 -15.94
N VAL A 190 -21.82 12.02 -15.99
CA VAL A 190 -22.92 12.39 -16.91
C VAL A 190 -22.44 12.40 -18.37
N SER A 191 -21.16 12.71 -18.63
CA SER A 191 -20.57 12.60 -19.96
C SER A 191 -20.05 11.18 -20.14
N THR A 192 -20.78 10.37 -20.90
CA THR A 192 -20.48 8.96 -21.11
C THR A 192 -19.38 8.76 -22.16
N SER A 193 -18.59 7.71 -21.95
CA SER A 193 -17.58 7.18 -22.88
C SER A 193 -17.67 5.65 -22.85
N CYS A 194 -17.12 4.95 -23.84
CA CYS A 194 -17.21 3.49 -23.88
C CYS A 194 -16.77 2.82 -22.56
N ILE A 195 -15.60 3.20 -22.03
CA ILE A 195 -15.08 2.58 -20.80
C ILE A 195 -15.89 2.95 -19.54
N SER A 196 -16.39 4.19 -19.44
CA SER A 196 -17.25 4.56 -18.31
C SER A 196 -18.57 3.80 -18.39
N SER A 197 -19.14 3.61 -19.58
CA SER A 197 -20.36 2.85 -19.80
C SER A 197 -20.19 1.37 -19.45
N LEU A 198 -19.03 0.79 -19.78
CA LEU A 198 -18.66 -0.57 -19.35
C LEU A 198 -18.55 -0.67 -17.82
N TYR A 199 -17.88 0.30 -17.18
CA TYR A 199 -17.69 0.32 -15.72
C TYR A 199 -19.01 0.47 -14.95
N PHE A 200 -19.90 1.37 -15.41
CA PHE A 200 -21.22 1.60 -14.81
C PHE A 200 -22.30 0.64 -15.33
N ASN A 201 -21.95 -0.32 -16.20
CA ASN A 201 -22.83 -1.34 -16.75
C ASN A 201 -24.09 -0.78 -17.46
N SER A 202 -23.94 0.34 -18.17
CA SER A 202 -25.01 0.92 -18.98
C SER A 202 -25.05 0.28 -20.37
N LYS A 203 -25.94 -0.69 -20.56
CA LYS A 203 -26.05 -1.43 -21.83
C LYS A 203 -26.34 -0.53 -23.03
N GLN A 204 -27.22 0.45 -22.86
CA GLN A 204 -27.57 1.40 -23.92
C GLN A 204 -26.34 2.21 -24.33
N ASP A 205 -25.66 2.84 -23.36
CA ASP A 205 -24.49 3.66 -23.66
C ASP A 205 -23.32 2.83 -24.20
N VAL A 206 -23.20 1.55 -23.81
CA VAL A 206 -22.21 0.64 -24.39
C VAL A 206 -22.46 0.43 -25.88
N HIS A 207 -23.72 0.22 -26.29
CA HIS A 207 -24.04 0.08 -27.71
C HIS A 207 -23.80 1.37 -28.51
N GLU A 208 -24.05 2.52 -27.89
CA GLU A 208 -23.88 3.84 -28.53
C GLU A 208 -22.42 4.29 -28.63
N HIS A 209 -21.61 4.03 -27.59
CA HIS A 209 -20.27 4.62 -27.47
C HIS A 209 -19.11 3.65 -27.75
N CYS A 210 -19.32 2.33 -27.71
CA CYS A 210 -18.25 1.35 -27.92
C CYS A 210 -18.16 0.87 -29.37
N ASP A 211 -16.94 0.88 -29.92
CA ASP A 211 -16.65 0.33 -31.24
C ASP A 211 -16.38 -1.19 -31.17
N PHE A 212 -17.41 -1.98 -31.47
CA PHE A 212 -17.29 -3.43 -31.59
C PHE A 212 -16.79 -3.82 -32.98
N ARG A 213 -15.60 -4.40 -33.06
CA ARG A 213 -15.03 -4.89 -34.32
C ARG A 213 -15.02 -6.41 -34.40
N PHE A 214 -15.46 -6.91 -35.54
CA PHE A 214 -15.24 -8.28 -35.96
C PHE A 214 -13.78 -8.44 -36.41
N LEU A 215 -13.11 -9.44 -35.87
CA LEU A 215 -11.70 -9.72 -36.12
C LEU A 215 -11.54 -11.13 -36.67
N MET A 216 -10.89 -11.25 -37.83
CA MET A 216 -10.70 -12.54 -38.49
C MET A 216 -9.50 -13.30 -37.94
N ASN A 217 -9.68 -14.59 -37.63
CA ASN A 217 -8.58 -15.51 -37.29
C ASN A 217 -7.68 -15.05 -36.13
N VAL A 218 -8.25 -14.31 -35.17
CA VAL A 218 -7.55 -13.83 -33.98
C VAL A 218 -7.60 -14.80 -32.82
N ILE A 219 -8.56 -15.72 -32.79
CA ILE A 219 -8.68 -16.72 -31.74
C ILE A 219 -7.73 -17.88 -32.03
N LYS A 220 -6.68 -17.99 -31.22
CA LYS A 220 -5.66 -19.05 -31.29
C LYS A 220 -5.57 -19.76 -29.94
N PRO A 221 -5.05 -21.00 -29.87
CA PRO A 221 -4.76 -21.65 -28.60
C PRO A 221 -3.82 -20.77 -27.76
N SER A 222 -4.32 -20.23 -26.66
CA SER A 222 -3.54 -19.40 -25.75
C SER A 222 -4.10 -19.46 -24.33
N VAL A 223 -3.25 -19.09 -23.38
CA VAL A 223 -3.61 -18.91 -21.98
C VAL A 223 -3.04 -17.58 -21.51
N GLU A 224 -3.89 -16.70 -20.98
CA GLU A 224 -3.51 -15.37 -20.54
C GLU A 224 -3.94 -15.15 -19.08
N GLU A 225 -3.01 -14.71 -18.23
CA GLU A 225 -3.35 -14.37 -16.84
C GLU A 225 -4.02 -13.00 -16.79
N ILE A 226 -5.21 -12.95 -16.19
CA ILE A 226 -6.02 -11.73 -16.12
C ILE A 226 -5.78 -11.01 -14.78
N TYR A 227 -5.99 -11.72 -13.67
CA TYR A 227 -5.73 -11.26 -12.30
C TYR A 227 -5.75 -12.47 -11.34
N ASP A 228 -5.08 -12.38 -10.18
CA ASP A 228 -5.17 -13.35 -9.05
C ASP A 228 -5.28 -14.84 -9.41
N ASN A 229 -4.37 -15.37 -10.23
CA ASN A 229 -4.36 -16.77 -10.71
C ASN A 229 -5.60 -17.18 -11.53
N THR A 230 -6.43 -16.23 -11.95
CA THR A 230 -7.47 -16.40 -12.95
C THR A 230 -6.88 -16.24 -14.35
N LEU A 231 -7.11 -17.24 -15.18
CA LEU A 231 -6.63 -17.30 -16.54
C LEU A 231 -7.79 -17.29 -17.53
N LEU A 232 -7.59 -16.57 -18.63
CA LEU A 232 -8.38 -16.70 -19.84
C LEU A 232 -7.80 -17.81 -20.69
N VAL A 233 -8.62 -18.78 -21.08
CA VAL A 233 -8.20 -19.93 -21.88
C VAL A 233 -8.91 -19.90 -23.22
N TYR A 234 -8.14 -20.01 -24.30
CA TYR A 234 -8.63 -20.14 -25.67
C TYR A 234 -8.25 -21.50 -26.24
N LYS A 235 -9.21 -22.19 -26.84
CA LYS A 235 -9.04 -23.41 -27.66
C LYS A 235 -8.05 -24.45 -27.10
N MET A 236 -8.24 -24.83 -25.84
CA MET A 236 -7.46 -25.90 -25.20
C MET A 236 -8.29 -27.18 -25.12
N ASN A 237 -7.71 -28.33 -25.46
CA ASN A 237 -8.41 -29.62 -25.35
C ASN A 237 -8.22 -30.25 -23.97
N THR A 238 -7.03 -30.09 -23.40
CA THR A 238 -6.69 -30.62 -22.09
C THR A 238 -6.01 -29.57 -21.21
N LEU A 239 -6.33 -29.63 -19.92
CA LEU A 239 -5.73 -28.80 -18.89
C LEU A 239 -5.25 -29.73 -17.77
N ALA A 240 -3.94 -29.85 -17.62
CA ALA A 240 -3.31 -30.69 -16.60
C ALA A 240 -2.78 -29.81 -15.47
N PHE A 241 -3.35 -29.98 -14.28
CA PHE A 241 -2.92 -29.30 -13.06
C PHE A 241 -1.99 -30.21 -12.26
N GLU A 242 -0.80 -29.71 -11.94
CA GLU A 242 0.18 -30.41 -11.10
C GLU A 242 0.37 -29.65 -9.80
N CYS A 243 -0.25 -30.14 -8.73
CA CYS A 243 -0.18 -29.59 -7.38
C CYS A 243 0.64 -30.53 -6.47
N PRO A 244 1.15 -30.07 -5.31
CA PRO A 244 2.03 -30.86 -4.44
C PRO A 244 1.50 -32.26 -4.07
N ASN A 245 0.19 -32.39 -3.89
CA ASN A 245 -0.45 -33.64 -3.45
C ASN A 245 -1.46 -34.20 -4.46
N LYS A 246 -1.68 -33.54 -5.60
CA LYS A 246 -2.75 -33.90 -6.54
C LYS A 246 -2.37 -33.53 -7.96
N HIS A 247 -2.50 -34.49 -8.86
CA HIS A 247 -2.46 -34.23 -10.30
C HIS A 247 -3.89 -34.39 -10.82
N LYS A 248 -4.37 -33.40 -11.58
CA LYS A 248 -5.74 -33.40 -12.10
C LYS A 248 -5.72 -33.00 -13.56
N ILE A 249 -6.17 -33.90 -14.43
CA ILE A 249 -6.40 -33.58 -15.84
C ILE A 249 -7.90 -33.32 -15.99
N VAL A 250 -8.24 -32.19 -16.58
CA VAL A 250 -9.62 -31.85 -16.93
C VAL A 250 -9.72 -31.59 -18.43
N LYS A 251 -10.94 -31.78 -18.95
CA LYS A 251 -11.26 -31.36 -20.31
C LYS A 251 -11.11 -29.84 -20.39
N GLY A 252 -10.41 -29.38 -21.43
CA GLY A 252 -10.23 -27.97 -21.73
C GLY A 252 -11.50 -27.33 -22.29
N CYS A 253 -11.37 -26.08 -22.73
CA CYS A 253 -12.48 -25.26 -23.20
C CYS A 253 -12.06 -24.43 -24.42
N ASN A 254 -13.05 -24.04 -25.23
CA ASN A 254 -12.82 -23.14 -26.36
C ASN A 254 -12.65 -21.69 -25.93
N PHE A 255 -13.39 -21.26 -24.89
CA PHE A 255 -13.29 -19.96 -24.25
C PHE A 255 -13.83 -20.06 -22.83
N CYS A 256 -12.97 -19.94 -21.83
CA CYS A 256 -13.41 -19.94 -20.45
C CYS A 256 -12.40 -19.28 -19.52
N PHE A 257 -12.87 -18.96 -18.31
CA PHE A 257 -12.02 -18.56 -17.21
C PHE A 257 -11.74 -19.77 -16.32
N ILE A 258 -10.48 -19.97 -15.96
CA ILE A 258 -10.08 -20.99 -14.98
C ILE A 258 -9.29 -20.33 -13.85
N GLN A 259 -9.42 -20.87 -12.64
CA GLN A 259 -8.61 -20.44 -11.51
C GLN A 259 -7.58 -21.53 -11.21
N ILE A 260 -6.29 -21.18 -11.23
CA ILE A 260 -5.23 -22.10 -10.83
C ILE A 260 -5.15 -22.10 -9.29
N PRO A 261 -5.28 -23.28 -8.64
CA PRO A 261 -5.09 -23.37 -7.20
C PRO A 261 -3.64 -23.07 -6.78
N CYS A 262 -3.50 -22.67 -5.53
CA CYS A 262 -2.22 -22.40 -4.89
C CYS A 262 -1.19 -23.53 -5.06
N MET A 263 0.06 -23.17 -5.38
CA MET A 263 1.20 -24.10 -5.61
C MET A 263 1.02 -25.08 -6.78
N CYS A 264 0.03 -24.87 -7.65
CA CYS A 264 -0.17 -25.71 -8.82
C CYS A 264 0.46 -25.08 -10.07
N SER A 265 1.01 -25.92 -10.95
CA SER A 265 1.30 -25.55 -12.32
C SER A 265 0.16 -25.98 -13.24
N LEU A 266 0.06 -25.32 -14.39
CA LEU A 266 -0.86 -25.70 -15.45
C LEU A 266 -0.05 -26.06 -16.70
N SER A 267 -0.26 -27.26 -17.19
CA SER A 267 0.25 -27.73 -18.48
C SER A 267 -0.93 -27.88 -19.43
N THR A 268 -0.77 -27.43 -20.67
CA THR A 268 -1.72 -27.62 -21.77
C THR A 268 -1.01 -28.33 -22.93
N ASP A 269 -1.75 -28.58 -24.02
CA ASP A 269 -1.20 -29.20 -25.23
C ASP A 269 0.00 -28.41 -25.83
N SER A 270 0.16 -27.13 -25.50
CA SER A 270 1.19 -26.25 -26.10
C SER A 270 1.87 -25.27 -25.13
N LEU A 271 1.39 -25.14 -23.88
CA LEU A 271 1.84 -24.12 -22.94
C LEU A 271 2.06 -24.69 -21.54
N TYR A 272 2.96 -24.07 -20.79
CA TYR A 272 3.23 -24.38 -19.40
C TYR A 272 3.22 -23.10 -18.57
N ILE A 273 2.45 -23.10 -17.48
CA ILE A 273 2.43 -22.04 -16.48
C ILE A 273 3.03 -22.59 -15.19
N PRO A 274 4.14 -22.00 -14.69
CA PRO A 274 4.85 -22.49 -13.52
C PRO A 274 4.06 -22.27 -12.22
N LYS A 275 4.41 -23.04 -11.20
CA LYS A 275 3.89 -22.91 -9.84
C LYS A 275 4.21 -21.53 -9.27
N LYS A 276 3.23 -20.89 -8.62
CA LYS A 276 3.41 -19.59 -7.96
C LYS A 276 3.10 -19.67 -6.45
N ILE A 277 3.93 -19.02 -5.64
CA ILE A 277 3.78 -18.90 -4.18
C ILE A 277 3.22 -17.52 -3.78
N GLU A 278 3.48 -16.47 -4.56
CA GLU A 278 3.39 -15.08 -4.11
C GLU A 278 1.98 -14.46 -3.98
N LYS A 279 0.89 -15.13 -4.38
CA LYS A 279 -0.48 -14.55 -4.37
C LYS A 279 -1.45 -15.29 -3.44
N MET A 280 -1.00 -15.73 -2.27
CA MET A 280 -1.80 -16.55 -1.34
C MET A 280 -2.49 -15.79 -0.20
N TYR A 281 -2.13 -14.54 0.04
CA TYR A 281 -2.69 -13.74 1.13
C TYR A 281 -3.53 -12.60 0.57
N LYS A 282 -4.86 -12.79 0.48
CA LYS A 282 -5.77 -11.71 0.81
C LYS A 282 -5.88 -11.72 2.34
N LEU A 283 -5.13 -10.83 3.00
CA LEU A 283 -5.46 -10.40 4.37
C LEU A 283 -6.67 -9.47 4.29
#